data_AF-A0A9N8KZZ0-F1
#
_entry.id   AF-A0A9N8KZZ0-F1
#
_cell.length_a   1.000
_cell.length_b   1.000
_cell.length_c   1.000
_cell.angle_alpha   90.00
_cell.angle_beta   90.00
_cell.angle_gamma   90.00
#
_symmetry.space_group_name_H-M   'P 1'
#
loop_
_entity.id
_entity.type
_entity.pdbx_description
1 polymer ?
#
loop_
_entity_poly.entity_id
_entity_poly.type
_entity_poly.pdbx_seq_one_letter_code
_entity_poly.pdbx_strand_id
1 'polypeptide(L)'
;MLPMTGKYQHYKNEDIDDYFSAVGVPYVGRKMMAMSSPAMEIAVDGEEMSIKNISLMRTVEYKFKFGEEYEEHMPNTVLKSVTTKLNDNQLETKSVIADTGVACGRLYDFKDDECIIEQQVKTLKRFLEGWRMAVLPMKSVILWEQQWHPCAIVGSVSFLYFIIWLMDLNSLATFAVIGLFLNFVDFIVPVICNSLYGPTSWTGQHEKTYEEICKSIVATYNKALHNVRMFYSMRETSPCMYYILSISLLITLAWVASSINNTFLLYVMSITILLWPGVRHRGIFNTLLAMVNMAPKASLKTE
;
A
#
# COMPACT_ATOMS: atom_id res chain seq x y z
N MET A 1 -24.89 -6.59 -20.63
CA MET A 1 -24.86 -6.19 -19.22
C MET A 1 -23.49 -6.55 -18.68
N LEU A 2 -22.83 -5.64 -17.97
CA LEU A 2 -21.59 -5.98 -17.25
C LEU A 2 -21.93 -7.05 -16.20
N PRO A 3 -21.05 -8.01 -15.91
CA PRO A 3 -21.29 -9.06 -14.90
C PRO A 3 -21.50 -8.52 -13.47
N MET A 4 -21.32 -7.21 -13.27
CA MET A 4 -21.40 -6.52 -11.98
C MET A 4 -22.74 -5.82 -11.70
N THR A 5 -23.63 -5.69 -12.68
CA THR A 5 -24.92 -5.00 -12.50
C THR A 5 -25.95 -5.95 -11.92
N GLY A 6 -26.60 -5.57 -10.81
CA GLY A 6 -27.56 -6.43 -10.15
C GLY A 6 -27.95 -5.96 -8.76
N LYS A 7 -28.83 -6.72 -8.11
CA LYS A 7 -29.17 -6.55 -6.70
C LYS A 7 -28.52 -7.66 -5.90
N TYR A 8 -27.72 -7.27 -4.91
CA TYR A 8 -26.98 -8.16 -4.03
C TYR A 8 -27.55 -8.06 -2.64
N GLN A 9 -28.01 -9.18 -2.08
CA GLN A 9 -28.46 -9.25 -0.70
C GLN A 9 -27.29 -9.68 0.18
N HIS A 10 -26.97 -8.90 1.20
CA HIS A 10 -25.97 -9.32 2.19
C HIS A 10 -26.42 -10.64 2.84
N TYR A 11 -25.58 -11.66 2.75
CA TYR A 11 -25.82 -12.98 3.33
C TYR A 11 -24.75 -13.38 4.37
N LYS A 12 -23.53 -12.86 4.25
CA LYS A 12 -22.41 -13.16 5.16
C LYS A 12 -21.50 -11.95 5.31
N ASN A 13 -21.03 -11.72 6.54
CA ASN A 13 -19.90 -10.82 6.82
C ASN A 13 -18.94 -11.48 7.81
N GLU A 14 -17.70 -10.99 7.81
CA GLU A 14 -16.68 -11.34 8.79
C GLU A 14 -15.99 -10.05 9.25
N ASP A 15 -16.03 -9.78 10.56
CA ASP A 15 -15.36 -8.64 11.21
C ASP A 15 -15.87 -7.24 10.78
N ILE A 16 -17.17 -7.13 10.44
CA ILE A 16 -17.77 -5.87 9.98
C ILE A 16 -17.82 -4.80 11.09
N ASP A 17 -17.89 -5.20 12.36
CA ASP A 17 -17.86 -4.30 13.53
C ASP A 17 -16.50 -3.58 13.63
N ASP A 18 -15.40 -4.28 13.37
CA ASP A 18 -14.05 -3.71 13.39
C ASP A 18 -13.87 -2.69 12.27
N TYR A 19 -14.38 -3.01 11.07
CA TYR A 19 -14.43 -2.06 9.95
C TYR A 19 -15.16 -0.79 10.33
N PHE A 20 -16.39 -0.91 10.86
CA PHE A 20 -17.18 0.26 11.24
C PHE A 20 -16.53 1.05 12.38
N SER A 21 -15.82 0.37 13.30
CA SER A 21 -15.06 1.03 14.37
C SER A 21 -13.91 1.85 13.81
N ALA A 22 -13.18 1.30 12.83
CA ALA A 22 -12.04 1.97 12.20
C ALA A 22 -12.43 3.20 11.36
N VAL A 23 -13.62 3.20 10.75
CA VAL A 23 -14.14 4.34 9.97
C VAL A 23 -14.97 5.33 10.82
N GLY A 24 -14.94 5.21 12.15
CA GLY A 24 -15.50 6.21 13.07
C GLY A 24 -17.00 6.06 13.38
N VAL A 25 -17.60 4.90 13.11
CA VAL A 25 -19.00 4.65 13.46
C VAL A 25 -19.12 4.34 14.97
N PRO A 26 -20.05 4.99 15.70
CA PRO A 26 -20.29 4.74 17.13
C PRO A 26 -20.75 3.31 17.43
N TYR A 27 -20.36 2.76 18.58
CA TYR A 27 -20.60 1.37 19.01
C TYR A 27 -22.03 0.87 18.75
N VAL A 28 -23.05 1.65 19.13
CA VAL A 28 -24.47 1.29 18.93
C VAL A 28 -24.80 1.14 17.44
N GLY A 29 -24.33 2.07 16.60
CA GLY A 29 -24.53 2.00 15.16
C GLY A 29 -23.85 0.78 14.52
N ARG A 30 -22.68 0.38 15.03
CA ARG A 30 -21.98 -0.81 14.54
C ARG A 30 -22.71 -2.10 14.88
N LYS A 31 -23.19 -2.25 16.12
CA LYS A 31 -23.97 -3.43 16.53
C LYS A 31 -25.26 -3.55 15.74
N MET A 32 -25.95 -2.44 15.48
CA MET A 32 -27.13 -2.44 14.62
C MET A 32 -26.81 -2.85 13.17
N MET A 33 -25.71 -2.34 12.59
CA MET A 33 -25.33 -2.73 11.22
C MET A 33 -24.89 -4.19 11.13
N ALA A 34 -24.19 -4.73 12.14
CA ALA A 34 -23.80 -6.13 12.17
C ALA A 34 -25.00 -7.10 12.26
N MET A 35 -26.11 -6.66 12.87
CA MET A 35 -27.37 -7.41 12.93
C MET A 35 -28.27 -7.19 11.69
N SER A 36 -27.89 -6.27 10.79
CA SER A 36 -28.67 -5.96 9.61
C SER A 36 -28.23 -6.77 8.39
N SER A 37 -29.15 -6.97 7.45
CA SER A 37 -28.85 -7.56 6.14
C SER A 37 -29.11 -6.52 5.06
N PRO A 38 -28.18 -5.58 4.83
CA PRO A 38 -28.35 -4.55 3.82
C PRO A 38 -28.37 -5.15 2.40
N ALA A 39 -29.14 -4.54 1.51
CA ALA A 39 -29.10 -4.85 0.08
C ALA A 39 -28.24 -3.79 -0.64
N MET A 40 -27.46 -4.21 -1.62
CA MET A 40 -26.68 -3.35 -2.50
C MET A 40 -27.21 -3.49 -3.92
N GLU A 41 -27.64 -2.40 -4.54
CA GLU A 41 -28.04 -2.36 -5.94
C GLU A 41 -26.97 -1.63 -6.74
N ILE A 42 -26.45 -2.29 -7.77
CA ILE A 42 -25.47 -1.74 -8.68
C ILE A 42 -26.13 -1.55 -10.04
N ALA A 43 -26.17 -0.32 -10.51
CA ALA A 43 -26.59 0.01 -11.87
C ALA A 43 -25.47 0.74 -12.61
N VAL A 44 -25.40 0.52 -13.91
CA VAL A 44 -24.49 1.25 -14.80
C VAL A 44 -25.34 1.84 -15.91
N ASP A 45 -25.31 3.16 -16.02
CA ASP A 45 -26.02 3.94 -17.04
C ASP A 45 -25.00 4.70 -17.88
N GLY A 46 -24.61 4.10 -19.02
CA GLY A 46 -23.55 4.63 -19.87
C GLY A 46 -22.19 4.67 -19.16
N GLU A 47 -21.69 5.89 -18.89
CA GLU A 47 -20.42 6.16 -18.19
C GLU A 47 -20.57 6.30 -16.67
N GLU A 48 -21.79 6.42 -16.17
CA GLU A 48 -22.08 6.61 -14.74
C GLU A 48 -22.47 5.29 -14.08
N MET A 49 -21.82 4.98 -12.96
CA MET A 49 -22.17 3.86 -12.10
C MET A 49 -22.91 4.39 -10.88
N SER A 50 -23.99 3.71 -10.49
CA SER A 50 -24.66 3.93 -9.21
C SER A 50 -24.51 2.72 -8.30
N ILE A 51 -24.09 2.98 -7.07
CA ILE A 51 -24.10 1.99 -5.98
C ILE A 51 -25.08 2.50 -4.93
N LYS A 52 -26.19 1.77 -4.80
CA LYS A 52 -27.25 2.07 -3.83
C LYS A 52 -27.22 1.03 -2.72
N ASN A 53 -26.88 1.47 -1.52
CA ASN A 53 -26.91 0.65 -0.32
C ASN A 53 -28.20 0.91 0.46
N ILE A 54 -29.01 -0.12 0.60
CA ILE A 54 -30.30 -0.11 1.28
C ILE A 54 -30.13 -0.87 2.59
N SER A 55 -30.12 -0.16 3.72
CA SER A 55 -30.11 -0.76 5.05
C SER A 55 -31.38 -0.39 5.82
N LEU A 56 -31.64 -1.09 6.92
CA LEU A 56 -32.79 -0.79 7.80
C LEU A 56 -32.75 0.62 8.39
N MET A 57 -31.56 1.21 8.56
CA MET A 57 -31.40 2.54 9.15
C MET A 57 -31.39 3.66 8.12
N ARG A 58 -30.79 3.42 6.95
CA ARG A 58 -30.58 4.44 5.93
C ARG A 58 -30.42 3.80 4.57
N THR A 59 -31.00 4.42 3.55
CA THR A 59 -30.68 4.16 2.15
C THR A 59 -29.75 5.27 1.66
N VAL A 60 -28.63 4.89 1.04
CA VAL A 60 -27.66 5.82 0.47
C VAL A 60 -27.36 5.40 -0.95
N GLU A 61 -27.38 6.35 -1.86
CA GLU A 61 -27.06 6.14 -3.27
C GLU A 61 -25.90 7.05 -3.65
N TYR A 62 -24.87 6.47 -4.27
CA TYR A 62 -23.74 7.19 -4.82
C TYR A 62 -23.74 6.99 -6.32
N LYS A 63 -23.74 8.10 -7.06
CA LYS A 63 -23.58 8.13 -8.51
C LYS A 63 -22.23 8.74 -8.83
N PHE A 64 -21.43 8.03 -9.59
CA PHE A 64 -20.07 8.44 -9.90
C PHE A 64 -19.60 7.87 -11.24
N LYS A 65 -18.56 8.48 -11.80
CA LYS A 65 -17.86 7.97 -12.98
C LYS A 65 -16.61 7.23 -12.55
N PHE A 66 -16.21 6.22 -13.32
CA PHE A 66 -14.97 5.50 -13.05
C PHE A 66 -13.76 6.42 -13.16
N GLY A 67 -12.88 6.38 -12.16
CA GLY A 67 -11.66 7.19 -12.11
C GLY A 67 -11.85 8.64 -11.62
N GLU A 68 -13.09 9.09 -11.39
CA GLU A 68 -13.37 10.41 -10.81
C GLU A 68 -13.56 10.33 -9.29
N GLU A 69 -13.20 11.42 -8.60
CA GLU A 69 -13.41 11.56 -7.15
C GLU A 69 -14.87 11.92 -6.87
N TYR A 70 -15.48 11.20 -5.93
CA TYR A 70 -16.82 11.48 -5.42
C TYR A 70 -16.83 11.39 -3.89
N GLU A 71 -17.75 12.12 -3.27
CA GLU A 71 -17.89 12.15 -1.81
C GLU A 71 -18.87 11.09 -1.33
N GLU A 72 -18.40 10.22 -0.43
CA GLU A 72 -19.25 9.28 0.30
C GLU A 72 -19.54 9.82 1.71
N HIS A 73 -20.81 10.12 1.97
CA HIS A 73 -21.27 10.65 3.25
C HIS A 73 -21.61 9.52 4.24
N MET A 74 -20.64 9.17 5.09
CA MET A 74 -20.87 8.34 6.26
C MET A 74 -21.54 9.13 7.40
N PRO A 75 -22.19 8.47 8.38
CA PRO A 75 -22.92 9.15 9.45
C PRO A 75 -22.12 10.23 10.22
N ASN A 76 -20.80 10.04 10.39
CA ASN A 76 -19.93 10.93 11.15
C ASN A 76 -18.71 11.44 10.37
N THR A 77 -18.56 11.08 9.10
CA THR A 77 -17.39 11.48 8.31
C THR A 77 -17.68 11.48 6.82
N VAL A 78 -16.85 12.19 6.05
CA VAL A 78 -16.91 12.21 4.59
C VAL A 78 -15.67 11.54 4.03
N LEU A 79 -15.87 10.58 3.14
CA LEU A 79 -14.81 9.88 2.44
C LEU A 79 -14.70 10.42 1.01
N LYS A 80 -13.53 10.86 0.60
CA LYS A 80 -13.21 11.13 -0.81
C LYS A 80 -12.85 9.82 -1.48
N SER A 81 -13.73 9.32 -2.33
CA SER A 81 -13.62 7.99 -2.92
C SER A 81 -13.39 8.07 -4.43
N VAL A 82 -12.53 7.19 -4.93
CA VAL A 82 -12.28 7.00 -6.36
C VAL A 82 -12.44 5.52 -6.67
N THR A 83 -13.38 5.20 -7.55
CA THR A 83 -13.66 3.82 -7.97
C THR A 83 -13.08 3.57 -9.35
N THR A 84 -12.21 2.57 -9.47
CA THR A 84 -11.55 2.19 -10.73
C THR A 84 -11.88 0.75 -11.08
N LYS A 85 -12.20 0.50 -12.35
CA LYS A 85 -12.34 -0.85 -12.90
C LYS A 85 -10.94 -1.44 -13.11
N LEU A 86 -10.62 -2.54 -12.43
CA LEU A 86 -9.37 -3.27 -12.63
C LEU A 86 -9.50 -4.21 -13.84
N ASN A 87 -10.54 -5.05 -13.80
CA ASN A 87 -10.83 -6.10 -14.77
C ASN A 87 -12.35 -6.16 -15.01
N ASP A 88 -12.82 -7.05 -15.90
CA ASP A 88 -14.26 -7.22 -16.16
C ASP A 88 -15.07 -7.71 -14.95
N ASN A 89 -14.42 -8.32 -13.97
CA ASN A 89 -15.04 -8.86 -12.76
C ASN A 89 -14.54 -8.19 -11.46
N GLN A 90 -13.70 -7.15 -11.53
CA GLN A 90 -13.12 -6.53 -10.33
C GLN A 90 -13.16 -5.00 -10.35
N LEU A 91 -13.62 -4.41 -9.24
CA LEU A 91 -13.57 -2.97 -8.98
C LEU A 91 -12.74 -2.70 -7.74
N GLU A 92 -11.95 -1.63 -7.77
CA GLU A 92 -11.24 -1.12 -6.61
C GLU A 92 -11.78 0.26 -6.26
N THR A 93 -12.29 0.43 -5.06
CA THR A 93 -12.63 1.74 -4.49
C THR A 93 -11.59 2.13 -3.47
N LYS A 94 -10.90 3.23 -3.73
CA LYS A 94 -9.98 3.87 -2.79
C LYS A 94 -10.68 5.04 -2.14
N SER A 95 -10.73 5.03 -0.83
CA SER A 95 -11.39 6.07 -0.03
C SER A 95 -10.36 6.72 0.88
N VAL A 96 -10.42 8.04 1.01
CA VAL A 96 -9.61 8.82 1.96
C VAL A 96 -10.54 9.58 2.88
N ILE A 97 -10.36 9.43 4.19
CA ILE A 97 -11.13 10.20 5.16
C ILE A 97 -10.71 11.68 5.04
N ALA A 98 -11.65 12.57 4.73
CA ALA A 98 -11.36 13.98 4.50
C ALA A 98 -10.70 14.65 5.73
N ASP A 99 -11.13 14.28 6.93
CA ASP A 99 -10.68 14.91 8.18
C ASP A 99 -9.31 14.41 8.66
N THR A 100 -8.98 13.14 8.43
CA THR A 100 -7.78 12.49 8.99
C THR A 100 -6.73 12.13 7.95
N GLY A 101 -7.09 12.15 6.65
CA GLY A 101 -6.21 11.73 5.56
C GLY A 101 -5.91 10.24 5.51
N VAL A 102 -6.56 9.42 6.35
CA VAL A 102 -6.37 7.97 6.38
C VAL A 102 -7.00 7.35 5.15
N ALA A 103 -6.20 6.59 4.39
CA ALA A 103 -6.65 5.87 3.21
C ALA A 103 -7.15 4.47 3.58
N CYS A 104 -8.30 4.09 3.04
CA CYS A 104 -8.85 2.74 3.10
C CYS A 104 -9.25 2.29 1.69
N GLY A 105 -9.03 1.00 1.38
CA GLY A 105 -9.33 0.42 0.08
C GLY A 105 -10.31 -0.74 0.21
N ARG A 106 -11.31 -0.77 -0.68
CA ARG A 106 -12.25 -1.86 -0.87
C ARG A 106 -12.02 -2.47 -2.25
N LEU A 107 -11.87 -3.79 -2.31
CA LEU A 107 -11.85 -4.54 -3.54
C LEU A 107 -13.19 -5.28 -3.66
N TYR A 108 -13.91 -5.03 -4.75
CA TYR A 108 -15.11 -5.75 -5.13
C TYR A 108 -14.70 -6.81 -6.15
N ASP A 109 -14.93 -8.07 -5.82
CA ASP A 109 -14.70 -9.22 -6.70
C ASP A 109 -16.04 -9.86 -7.00
N PHE A 110 -16.44 -9.83 -8.27
CA PHE A 110 -17.71 -10.36 -8.76
C PHE A 110 -17.48 -11.76 -9.32
N LYS A 111 -18.03 -12.78 -8.66
CA LYS A 111 -17.92 -14.19 -9.06
C LYS A 111 -19.32 -14.76 -9.25
N ASP A 112 -19.64 -15.15 -10.48
CA ASP A 112 -20.91 -15.77 -10.87
C ASP A 112 -22.14 -15.03 -10.31
N ASP A 113 -22.63 -15.43 -9.12
CA ASP A 113 -23.81 -14.86 -8.44
C ASP A 113 -23.48 -14.06 -7.15
N GLU A 114 -22.20 -13.92 -6.79
CA GLU A 114 -21.76 -13.28 -5.55
C GLU A 114 -20.86 -12.07 -5.79
N CYS A 115 -20.99 -11.07 -4.92
CA CYS A 115 -20.08 -9.94 -4.83
C CYS A 115 -19.34 -10.01 -3.50
N ILE A 116 -18.03 -10.23 -3.57
CA ILE A 116 -17.15 -10.27 -2.39
C ILE A 116 -16.49 -8.90 -2.25
N ILE A 117 -16.75 -8.24 -1.13
CA ILE A 117 -16.14 -6.96 -0.80
C ILE A 117 -15.03 -7.22 0.24
N GLU A 118 -13.79 -7.26 -0.22
CA GLU A 118 -12.63 -7.42 0.66
C GLU A 118 -11.99 -6.07 1.01
N GLN A 119 -11.62 -5.92 2.28
CA GLN A 119 -10.79 -4.81 2.72
C GLN A 119 -9.32 -5.15 2.49
N GLN A 120 -8.58 -4.31 1.75
CA GLN A 120 -7.17 -4.57 1.42
C GLN A 120 -6.29 -4.81 2.66
N VAL A 121 -6.61 -4.14 3.77
CA VAL A 121 -5.93 -4.34 5.07
C VAL A 121 -6.17 -5.75 5.62
N LYS A 122 -7.38 -6.31 5.47
CA LYS A 122 -7.72 -7.66 5.93
C LYS A 122 -7.02 -8.72 5.09
N THR A 123 -6.99 -8.55 3.76
CA THR A 123 -6.24 -9.43 2.86
C THR A 123 -4.76 -9.43 3.20
N LEU A 124 -4.17 -8.25 3.46
CA LEU A 124 -2.78 -8.14 3.89
C LEU A 124 -2.54 -8.76 5.27
N LYS A 125 -3.43 -8.54 6.26
CA LYS A 125 -3.35 -9.20 7.58
C LYS A 125 -3.34 -10.73 7.42
N ARG A 126 -4.27 -11.29 6.63
CA ARG A 126 -4.32 -12.75 6.38
C ARG A 126 -3.02 -13.26 5.75
N PHE A 127 -2.44 -12.51 4.80
CA PHE A 127 -1.18 -12.86 4.17
C PHE A 127 0.00 -12.80 5.15
N LEU A 128 0.03 -11.80 6.04
CA LEU A 128 1.09 -11.62 7.03
C LEU A 128 0.87 -12.37 8.34
N GLU A 129 -0.16 -13.20 8.48
CA GLU A 129 -0.50 -13.88 9.73
C GLU A 129 0.63 -14.84 10.17
N GLY A 130 1.19 -15.61 9.24
CA GLY A 130 2.36 -16.47 9.51
C GLY A 130 3.63 -15.69 9.87
N TRP A 131 3.67 -14.41 9.52
CA TRP A 131 4.78 -13.49 9.76
C TRP A 131 4.54 -12.53 10.93
N ARG A 132 3.38 -12.61 11.58
CA ARG A 132 2.85 -11.62 12.51
C ARG A 132 3.84 -11.26 13.64
N MET A 133 4.53 -12.26 14.18
CA MET A 133 5.56 -12.05 15.22
C MET A 133 6.85 -11.42 14.69
N ALA A 134 7.21 -11.68 13.43
CA ALA A 134 8.41 -11.11 12.81
C ALA A 134 8.18 -9.69 12.28
N VAL A 135 6.95 -9.35 11.90
CA VAL A 135 6.57 -8.02 11.37
C VAL A 135 6.78 -6.90 12.40
N LEU A 136 6.55 -7.18 13.69
CA LEU A 136 6.73 -6.20 14.78
C LEU A 136 8.20 -5.73 14.92
N PRO A 137 9.20 -6.60 15.12
CA PRO A 137 10.60 -6.17 15.16
C PRO A 137 11.08 -5.65 13.80
N MET A 138 10.57 -6.17 12.68
CA MET A 138 10.91 -5.64 11.34
C MET A 138 10.55 -4.16 11.21
N LYS A 139 9.38 -3.73 11.73
CA LYS A 139 9.01 -2.31 11.75
C LYS A 139 10.06 -1.46 12.49
N SER A 140 10.50 -1.91 13.67
CA SER A 140 11.48 -1.20 14.49
C SER A 140 12.83 -1.02 13.79
N VAL A 141 13.28 -2.07 13.09
CA VAL A 141 14.51 -2.03 12.28
C VAL A 141 14.36 -1.08 11.10
N ILE A 142 13.25 -1.17 10.35
CA ILE A 142 13.00 -0.36 9.15
C ILE A 142 12.78 1.13 9.47
N LEU A 143 12.10 1.45 10.56
CA LEU A 143 11.82 2.83 10.98
C LEU A 143 12.95 3.46 11.80
N TRP A 144 14.04 2.73 12.01
CA TRP A 144 15.20 3.14 12.80
C TRP A 144 14.81 3.60 14.20
N GLU A 145 14.08 2.79 14.96
CA GLU A 145 13.78 3.15 16.36
C GLU A 145 15.08 3.33 17.16
N GLN A 146 16.09 2.50 16.90
CA GLN A 146 17.43 2.63 17.47
C GLN A 146 18.41 3.25 16.46
N GLN A 147 19.38 4.02 16.97
CA GLN A 147 20.31 4.80 16.14
C GLN A 147 21.26 3.93 15.29
N TRP A 148 21.54 2.69 15.70
CA TRP A 148 22.44 1.78 14.98
C TRP A 148 21.74 0.94 13.90
N HIS A 149 20.40 0.88 13.88
CA HIS A 149 19.63 0.16 12.86
C HIS A 149 20.03 0.49 11.41
N PRO A 150 20.18 1.76 10.98
CA PRO A 150 20.64 2.07 9.63
C PRO A 150 22.03 1.50 9.34
N CYS A 151 22.96 1.58 10.30
CA CYS A 151 24.31 1.04 10.15
C CYS A 151 24.28 -0.50 10.02
N ALA A 152 23.42 -1.18 10.78
CA ALA A 152 23.25 -2.63 10.66
C ALA A 152 22.62 -3.04 9.33
N ILE A 153 21.65 -2.29 8.82
CA ILE A 153 21.07 -2.53 7.48
C ILE A 153 22.17 -2.41 6.43
N VAL A 154 22.92 -1.30 6.44
CA VAL A 154 24.02 -1.09 5.50
C VAL A 154 25.06 -2.20 5.63
N GLY A 155 25.54 -2.49 6.83
CA GLY A 155 26.54 -3.53 7.07
C GLY A 155 26.09 -4.92 6.61
N SER A 156 24.83 -5.28 6.86
CA SER A 156 24.26 -6.56 6.43
C SER A 156 24.16 -6.66 4.90
N VAL A 157 23.70 -5.59 4.25
CA VAL A 157 23.62 -5.53 2.78
C VAL A 157 25.03 -5.54 2.18
N SER A 158 25.98 -4.78 2.73
CA SER A 158 27.37 -4.77 2.27
C SER A 158 28.01 -6.15 2.39
N PHE A 159 27.78 -6.87 3.49
CA PHE A 159 28.28 -8.22 3.67
C PHE A 159 27.68 -9.20 2.64
N LEU A 160 26.38 -9.09 2.37
CA LEU A 160 25.71 -9.93 1.38
C LEU A 160 26.24 -9.68 -0.04
N TYR A 161 26.41 -8.42 -0.44
CA TYR A 161 26.99 -8.06 -1.72
C TYR A 161 28.50 -8.35 -1.81
N PHE A 162 29.21 -8.33 -0.69
CA PHE A 162 30.59 -8.79 -0.62
C PHE A 162 30.69 -10.31 -0.89
N ILE A 163 29.77 -11.12 -0.37
CA ILE A 163 29.68 -12.55 -0.70
C ILE A 163 29.34 -12.76 -2.18
N ILE A 164 28.35 -12.03 -2.71
CA ILE A 164 27.97 -12.09 -4.13
C ILE A 164 29.19 -11.77 -5.02
N TRP A 165 29.97 -10.76 -4.63
CA TRP A 165 31.20 -10.39 -5.31
C TRP A 165 32.28 -11.46 -5.20
N LEU A 166 32.48 -12.07 -4.01
CA LEU A 166 33.42 -13.18 -3.83
C LEU A 166 33.06 -14.41 -4.66
N MET A 167 31.77 -14.64 -4.92
CA MET A 167 31.27 -15.75 -5.72
C MET A 167 31.25 -15.45 -7.23
N ASP A 168 31.64 -14.24 -7.64
CA ASP A 168 31.62 -13.75 -9.04
C ASP A 168 30.27 -14.02 -9.74
N LEU A 169 29.16 -13.83 -9.01
CA LEU A 169 27.82 -14.07 -9.54
C LEU A 169 27.41 -12.95 -10.48
N ASN A 170 26.87 -13.33 -11.64
CA ASN A 170 26.19 -12.38 -12.51
C ASN A 170 24.85 -11.90 -11.87
N SER A 171 24.28 -10.83 -12.41
CA SER A 171 23.05 -10.23 -11.88
C SER A 171 21.87 -11.20 -11.83
N LEU A 172 21.72 -12.06 -12.85
CA LEU A 172 20.61 -13.02 -12.92
C LEU A 172 20.74 -14.12 -11.86
N ALA A 173 21.96 -14.65 -11.68
CA ALA A 173 22.28 -15.61 -10.64
C ALA A 173 22.09 -15.00 -9.25
N THR A 174 22.43 -13.71 -9.09
CA THR A 174 22.18 -12.97 -7.85
C THR A 174 20.69 -12.93 -7.51
N PHE A 175 19.82 -12.60 -8.47
CA PHE A 175 18.37 -12.64 -8.26
C PHE A 175 17.85 -14.04 -7.93
N ALA A 176 18.40 -15.08 -8.58
CA ALA A 176 18.02 -16.46 -8.30
C ALA A 176 18.41 -16.89 -6.87
N VAL A 177 19.64 -16.57 -6.43
CA VAL A 177 20.12 -16.88 -5.07
C VAL A 177 19.32 -16.11 -4.02
N ILE A 178 19.04 -14.82 -4.25
CA ILE A 178 18.17 -14.02 -3.36
C ILE A 178 16.76 -14.62 -3.32
N GLY A 179 16.20 -14.99 -4.47
CA GLY A 179 14.88 -15.63 -4.54
C GLY A 179 14.82 -16.96 -3.78
N LEU A 180 15.84 -17.81 -3.92
CA LEU A 180 15.95 -19.05 -3.14
C LEU A 180 16.05 -18.78 -1.64
N PHE A 181 16.85 -17.79 -1.23
CA PHE A 181 16.96 -17.39 0.16
C PHE A 181 15.64 -16.86 0.71
N LEU A 182 14.93 -16.01 -0.03
CA LEU A 182 13.62 -15.49 0.38
C LEU A 182 12.58 -16.60 0.55
N ASN A 183 12.56 -17.59 -0.35
CA ASN A 183 11.68 -18.77 -0.20
C ASN A 183 12.03 -19.57 1.05
N PHE A 184 13.32 -19.76 1.33
CA PHE A 184 13.77 -20.43 2.54
C PHE A 184 13.35 -19.68 3.81
N VAL A 185 13.49 -18.35 3.83
CA VAL A 185 13.04 -17.51 4.95
C VAL A 185 11.51 -17.57 5.10
N ASP A 186 10.75 -17.51 4.01
CA ASP A 186 9.29 -17.60 4.02
C ASP A 186 8.77 -18.92 4.56
N PHE A 187 9.49 -20.02 4.32
CA PHE A 187 9.18 -21.30 4.94
C PHE A 187 9.55 -21.34 6.43
N ILE A 188 10.75 -20.85 6.80
CA ILE A 188 11.29 -21.02 8.15
C ILE A 188 10.66 -20.06 9.17
N VAL A 189 10.45 -18.80 8.81
CA VAL A 189 9.99 -17.79 9.78
C VAL A 189 8.65 -18.18 10.42
N PRO A 190 7.61 -18.61 9.67
CA PRO A 190 6.36 -19.06 10.27
C PRO A 190 6.52 -20.28 11.18
N VAL A 191 7.38 -21.25 10.80
CA VAL A 191 7.65 -22.45 11.61
C VAL A 191 8.30 -22.07 12.94
N ILE A 192 9.31 -21.19 12.91
CA ILE A 192 9.98 -20.69 14.10
C ILE A 192 9.00 -19.88 14.97
N CYS A 193 8.20 -19.01 14.36
CA CYS A 193 7.22 -18.21 15.08
C CYS A 193 6.19 -19.09 15.81
N ASN A 194 5.69 -20.15 15.17
CA ASN A 194 4.74 -21.08 15.78
C ASN A 194 5.37 -21.98 16.86
N SER A 195 6.67 -22.24 16.78
CA SER A 195 7.41 -23.10 17.72
C SER A 195 7.87 -22.36 18.97
N LEU A 196 8.36 -21.12 18.82
CA LEU A 196 8.96 -20.35 19.92
C LEU A 196 7.94 -19.60 20.78
N TYR A 197 6.80 -19.20 20.22
CA TYR A 197 5.84 -18.34 20.91
C TYR A 197 4.58 -19.12 21.27
N GLY A 198 4.40 -19.36 22.57
CA GLY A 198 3.20 -20.01 23.10
C GLY A 198 1.95 -19.12 23.02
N PRO A 199 0.76 -19.67 23.32
CA PRO A 199 -0.53 -18.97 23.20
C PRO A 199 -0.67 -17.70 24.06
N THR A 200 0.25 -17.43 24.98
CA THR A 200 0.26 -16.26 25.86
C THR A 200 1.14 -15.10 25.39
N SER A 201 1.91 -15.26 24.30
CA SER A 201 2.86 -14.23 23.83
C SER A 201 2.18 -13.10 23.06
N TRP A 202 0.96 -13.32 22.54
CA TRP A 202 0.24 -12.32 21.77
C TRP A 202 -0.66 -11.45 22.65
N THR A 203 -0.34 -10.16 22.74
CA THR A 203 -1.10 -9.20 23.55
C THR A 203 -2.00 -8.31 22.68
N GLY A 204 -3.06 -7.74 23.26
CA GLY A 204 -3.90 -6.78 22.54
C GLY A 204 -3.15 -5.55 22.01
N GLN A 205 -2.04 -5.17 22.64
CA GLN A 205 -1.18 -4.09 22.16
C GLN A 205 -0.39 -4.49 20.89
N HIS A 206 0.10 -5.72 20.84
CA HIS A 206 0.74 -6.28 19.65
C HIS A 206 -0.24 -6.34 18.47
N GLU A 207 -1.52 -6.67 18.73
CA GLU A 207 -2.56 -6.62 17.69
C GLU A 207 -2.81 -5.24 17.12
N LYS A 208 -2.93 -4.25 17.99
CA LYS A 208 -3.07 -2.86 17.53
C LYS A 208 -1.90 -2.41 16.66
N THR A 209 -0.67 -2.69 17.11
CA THR A 209 0.53 -2.30 16.35
C THR A 209 0.62 -3.05 15.01
N TYR A 210 0.29 -4.34 14.99
CA TYR A 210 0.25 -5.14 13.77
C TYR A 210 -0.78 -4.60 12.77
N GLU A 211 -1.97 -4.25 13.25
CA GLU A 211 -3.00 -3.62 12.42
C GLU A 211 -2.57 -2.28 11.83
N GLU A 212 -1.94 -1.42 12.64
CA GLU A 212 -1.39 -0.14 12.18
C GLU A 212 -0.32 -0.34 11.09
N ILE A 213 0.54 -1.36 11.22
CA ILE A 213 1.53 -1.70 10.19
C ILE A 213 0.83 -2.06 8.88
N CYS A 214 -0.18 -2.94 8.93
CA CYS A 214 -0.93 -3.35 7.75
C CYS A 214 -1.62 -2.15 7.09
N LYS A 215 -2.24 -1.26 7.87
CA LYS A 215 -2.84 -0.01 7.37
C LYS A 215 -1.80 0.89 6.69
N SER A 216 -0.63 1.06 7.29
CA SER A 216 0.46 1.90 6.75
C SER A 216 1.02 1.34 5.44
N ILE A 217 1.18 0.03 5.33
CA ILE A 217 1.64 -0.65 4.11
C ILE A 217 0.62 -0.44 2.99
N VAL A 218 -0.66 -0.71 3.25
CA VAL A 218 -1.73 -0.51 2.25
C VAL A 218 -1.82 0.95 1.81
N ALA A 219 -1.74 1.91 2.74
CA ALA A 219 -1.73 3.33 2.40
C ALA A 219 -0.53 3.72 1.52
N THR A 220 0.66 3.19 1.83
CA THR A 220 1.88 3.43 1.04
C THR A 220 1.78 2.84 -0.35
N TYR A 221 1.31 1.59 -0.46
CA TYR A 221 1.05 0.91 -1.72
C TYR A 221 0.06 1.70 -2.58
N ASN A 222 -1.05 2.13 -1.98
CA ASN A 222 -2.07 2.90 -2.69
C ASN A 222 -1.57 4.25 -3.18
N LYS A 223 -0.74 4.94 -2.39
CA LYS A 223 -0.09 6.19 -2.80
C LYS A 223 0.89 5.96 -3.95
N ALA A 224 1.68 4.90 -3.91
CA ALA A 224 2.60 4.56 -4.99
C ALA A 224 1.83 4.25 -6.29
N LEU A 225 0.77 3.44 -6.21
CA LEU A 225 -0.06 3.10 -7.36
C LEU A 225 -0.79 4.33 -7.92
N HIS A 226 -1.24 5.25 -7.06
CA HIS A 226 -1.80 6.53 -7.49
C HIS A 226 -0.78 7.37 -8.25
N ASN A 227 0.45 7.51 -7.75
CA ASN A 227 1.52 8.24 -8.45
C ASN A 227 1.80 7.64 -9.84
N VAL A 228 1.82 6.31 -9.96
CA VAL A 228 1.98 5.61 -11.24
C VAL A 228 0.79 5.90 -12.16
N ARG A 229 -0.44 5.80 -11.67
CA ARG A 229 -1.65 6.12 -12.45
C ARG A 229 -1.67 7.58 -12.91
N MET A 230 -1.29 8.52 -12.04
CA MET A 230 -1.15 9.94 -12.38
C MET A 230 -0.07 10.17 -13.43
N PHE A 231 1.02 9.41 -13.40
CA PHE A 231 2.02 9.47 -14.45
C PHE A 231 1.45 9.00 -15.80
N TYR A 232 0.70 7.90 -15.82
CA TYR A 232 0.08 7.41 -17.05
C TYR A 232 -1.08 8.27 -17.55
N SER A 233 -1.86 8.92 -16.68
CA SER A 233 -2.93 9.83 -17.10
C SER A 233 -2.38 11.07 -17.81
N MET A 234 -1.11 11.43 -17.61
CA MET A 234 -0.44 12.47 -18.41
C MET A 234 -0.41 12.12 -19.91
N ARG A 235 -0.46 10.83 -20.28
CA ARG A 235 -0.56 10.42 -21.68
C ARG A 235 -1.81 10.99 -22.36
N GLU A 236 -2.90 11.10 -21.62
CA GLU A 236 -4.20 11.55 -22.13
C GLU A 236 -4.37 13.08 -21.99
N THR A 237 -3.89 13.67 -20.90
CA THR A 237 -4.01 15.11 -20.65
C THR A 237 -2.95 15.94 -21.36
N SER A 238 -1.71 15.46 -21.43
CA SER A 238 -0.55 16.19 -21.96
C SER A 238 0.49 15.24 -22.58
N PRO A 239 0.19 14.66 -23.75
CA PRO A 239 1.00 13.57 -24.34
C PRO A 239 2.47 13.95 -24.56
N CYS A 240 2.77 15.18 -24.98
CA CYS A 240 4.15 15.63 -25.17
C CYS A 240 4.98 15.57 -23.87
N MET A 241 4.41 16.00 -22.74
CA MET A 241 5.09 15.96 -21.44
C MET A 241 5.34 14.52 -21.00
N TYR A 242 4.35 13.64 -21.17
CA TYR A 242 4.49 12.22 -20.85
C TYR A 242 5.64 11.56 -21.62
N TYR A 243 5.72 11.77 -22.95
CA TYR A 243 6.78 11.16 -23.76
C TYR A 243 8.16 11.78 -23.48
N ILE A 244 8.27 13.09 -23.28
CA ILE A 244 9.54 13.73 -22.92
C ILE A 244 10.06 13.19 -21.58
N LEU A 245 9.21 13.13 -20.54
CA LEU A 245 9.60 12.62 -19.23
C LEU A 245 9.95 11.12 -19.26
N SER A 246 9.14 10.30 -19.94
CA SER A 246 9.40 8.86 -20.02
C SER A 246 10.67 8.54 -20.83
N ILE A 247 10.87 9.16 -21.99
CA ILE A 247 12.06 8.93 -22.82
C ILE A 247 13.31 9.41 -22.09
N SER A 248 13.29 10.60 -21.48
CA SER A 248 14.43 11.11 -20.70
C SER A 248 14.78 10.22 -19.51
N LEU A 249 13.78 9.74 -18.77
CA LEU A 249 13.98 8.78 -17.68
C LEU A 249 14.60 7.47 -18.19
N LEU A 250 14.13 6.93 -19.32
CA LEU A 250 14.66 5.69 -19.86
C LEU A 250 16.10 5.83 -20.38
N ILE A 251 16.42 6.94 -21.04
CA ILE A 251 17.79 7.22 -21.52
C ILE A 251 18.74 7.38 -20.33
N THR A 252 18.33 8.12 -19.29
CA THR A 252 19.18 8.30 -18.09
C THR A 252 19.40 6.97 -17.36
N LEU A 253 18.37 6.14 -17.20
CA LEU A 253 18.52 4.80 -16.61
C LEU A 253 19.42 3.89 -17.45
N ALA A 254 19.29 3.91 -18.78
CA ALA A 254 20.14 3.14 -19.68
C ALA A 254 21.61 3.59 -19.62
N TRP A 255 21.86 4.90 -19.55
CA TRP A 255 23.20 5.46 -19.40
C TRP A 255 23.84 5.09 -18.06
N VAL A 256 23.07 5.13 -16.97
CA VAL A 256 23.55 4.70 -15.64
C VAL A 256 23.90 3.22 -15.65
N ALA A 257 23.04 2.37 -16.24
CA ALA A 257 23.26 0.94 -16.32
C ALA A 257 24.46 0.55 -17.20
N SER A 258 24.78 1.33 -18.24
CA SER A 258 25.95 1.07 -19.09
C SER A 258 27.26 1.61 -18.49
N SER A 259 27.18 2.66 -17.67
CA SER A 259 28.36 3.34 -17.11
C SER A 259 28.86 2.67 -15.82
N ILE A 260 27.97 2.02 -15.06
CA ILE A 260 28.25 1.52 -13.71
C ILE A 260 28.15 -0.01 -13.70
N ASN A 261 29.00 -0.67 -12.90
CA ASN A 261 28.89 -2.11 -12.68
C ASN A 261 27.51 -2.48 -12.12
N ASN A 262 26.84 -3.43 -12.75
CA ASN A 262 25.49 -3.88 -12.38
C ASN A 262 25.38 -4.33 -10.91
N THR A 263 26.39 -5.03 -10.39
CA THR A 263 26.42 -5.50 -9.00
C THR A 263 26.49 -4.33 -8.02
N PHE A 264 27.28 -3.31 -8.34
CA PHE A 264 27.34 -2.08 -7.54
C PHE A 264 26.04 -1.29 -7.62
N LEU A 265 25.42 -1.20 -8.80
CA LEU A 265 24.15 -0.52 -8.98
C LEU A 265 23.03 -1.21 -8.16
N LEU A 266 22.96 -2.54 -8.19
CA LEU A 266 22.02 -3.32 -7.38
C LEU A 266 22.24 -3.13 -5.88
N TYR A 267 23.50 -3.05 -5.44
CA TYR A 267 23.85 -2.73 -4.06
C TYR A 267 23.30 -1.36 -3.63
N VAL A 268 23.59 -0.31 -4.42
CA VAL A 268 23.10 1.05 -4.13
C VAL A 268 21.56 1.11 -4.14
N MET A 269 20.93 0.44 -5.10
CA MET A 269 19.46 0.36 -5.17
C MET A 269 18.88 -0.35 -3.94
N SER A 270 19.49 -1.45 -3.50
CA SER A 270 19.03 -2.23 -2.34
C SER A 270 19.11 -1.42 -1.05
N ILE A 271 20.23 -0.71 -0.83
CA ILE A 271 20.38 0.21 0.31
C ILE A 271 19.34 1.31 0.25
N THR A 272 19.15 1.92 -0.93
CA THR A 272 18.19 3.01 -1.09
C THR A 272 16.78 2.55 -0.75
N ILE A 273 16.35 1.39 -1.26
CA ILE A 273 15.02 0.82 -1.00
C ILE A 273 14.84 0.50 0.49
N LEU A 274 15.82 -0.14 1.14
CA LEU A 274 15.70 -0.56 2.54
C LEU A 274 15.75 0.62 3.52
N LEU A 275 16.52 1.66 3.21
CA LEU A 275 16.64 2.86 4.06
C LEU A 275 15.52 3.88 3.82
N TRP A 276 14.85 3.85 2.65
CA TRP A 276 13.84 4.83 2.27
C TRP A 276 12.71 5.03 3.29
N PRO A 277 12.12 3.97 3.89
CA PRO A 277 11.04 4.15 4.87
C PRO A 277 11.51 4.89 6.13
N GLY A 278 12.71 4.57 6.63
CA GLY A 278 13.31 5.22 7.81
C GLY A 278 13.66 6.69 7.56
N VAL A 279 14.23 7.00 6.39
CA VAL A 279 14.54 8.38 5.96
C VAL A 279 13.27 9.24 5.94
N ARG A 280 12.18 8.69 5.40
CA ARG A 280 10.88 9.38 5.32
C ARG A 280 10.26 9.59 6.70
N HIS A 281 10.33 8.58 7.58
CA HIS A 281 9.75 8.65 8.92
C HIS A 281 10.44 9.69 9.81
N ARG A 282 11.78 9.80 9.73
CA ARG A 282 12.54 10.80 10.52
C ARG A 282 12.59 12.19 9.89
N GLY A 283 11.96 12.39 8.73
CA GLY A 283 11.93 13.69 8.06
C GLY A 283 13.31 14.22 7.61
N ILE A 284 14.33 13.35 7.55
CA ILE A 284 15.73 13.72 7.27
C ILE A 284 15.83 14.43 5.91
N PHE A 285 14.98 14.06 4.95
CA PHE A 285 14.92 14.70 3.65
C PHE A 285 14.54 16.19 3.75
N ASN A 286 13.61 16.55 4.63
CA ASN A 286 13.23 17.94 4.86
C ASN A 286 14.37 18.71 5.55
N THR A 287 15.11 18.07 6.45
CA THR A 287 16.29 18.66 7.11
C THR A 287 17.44 18.86 6.11
N LEU A 288 17.69 17.90 5.22
CA LEU A 288 18.66 18.03 4.13
C LEU A 288 18.27 19.14 3.15
N LEU A 289 17.01 19.20 2.72
CA LEU A 289 16.51 20.30 1.89
C LEU A 289 16.64 21.66 2.57
N ALA A 290 16.37 21.75 3.87
CA ALA A 290 16.56 22.96 4.65
C ALA A 290 18.05 23.37 4.71
N MET A 291 18.97 22.42 4.92
CA MET A 291 20.41 22.67 4.89
C MET A 291 20.90 23.13 3.51
N VAL A 292 20.40 22.53 2.42
CA VAL A 292 20.73 22.94 1.05
C VAL A 292 20.20 24.35 0.76
N ASN A 293 18.99 24.68 1.23
CA ASN A 293 18.42 26.03 1.08
C ASN A 293 19.08 27.08 1.98
N MET A 294 19.76 26.65 3.07
CA MET A 294 20.56 27.50 3.95
C MET A 294 22.03 27.64 3.50
N ALA A 295 22.48 26.85 2.52
CA ALA A 295 23.81 27.01 1.96
C ALA A 295 23.89 28.39 1.29
N PRO A 296 24.85 29.25 1.66
CA PRO A 296 24.91 30.61 1.13
C PRO A 296 25.05 30.54 -0.39
N LYS A 297 24.11 31.18 -1.11
CA LYS A 297 24.24 31.42 -2.55
C LYS A 297 25.58 32.11 -2.76
N ALA A 298 26.54 31.41 -3.35
CA ALA A 298 27.83 32.00 -3.70
C ALA A 298 27.55 33.26 -4.53
N SER A 299 27.82 34.43 -3.96
CA SER A 299 27.75 35.69 -4.67
C SER A 299 28.81 35.65 -5.77
N LEU A 300 28.39 35.37 -7.00
CA LEU A 300 29.21 35.61 -8.19
C LEU A 300 29.58 37.10 -8.17
N LYS A 301 30.82 37.40 -7.77
CA LYS A 301 31.42 38.70 -8.03
C LYS A 301 31.54 38.83 -9.54
N THR A 302 30.71 39.69 -10.11
CA THR A 302 30.96 40.30 -11.40
C THR A 302 32.15 41.27 -11.25
N GLU A 303 33.29 40.90 -11.83
CA GLU A 303 34.30 41.83 -12.32
C GLU A 303 34.32 41.76 -13.84
#